data_AF-A0A5K1EZ42-F1
#
_entry.id   AF-A0A5K1EZ42-F1
#
_cell.length_a   1.000
_cell.length_b   1.000
_cell.length_c   1.000
_cell.angle_alpha   90.00
_cell.angle_beta   90.00
_cell.angle_gamma   90.00
#
_symmetry.space_group_name_H-M   'P 1'
#
loop_
_entity.id
_entity.type
_entity.pdbx_description
1 polymer ?
#
loop_
_entity_poly.entity_id
_entity_poly.type
_entity_poly.pdbx_seq_one_letter_code
_entity_poly.pdbx_strand_id
1 'polypeptide(L)' 'FAASDERPRQFLNMPEEELQMVLVQVKDLSLRHTLQFGIGLHHAGLNDKDRALVEEMFGNNRIQ' A
#
# COMPACT_ATOMS: atom_id res chain seq x y z
N PHE A 1 -10.97 14.17 -12.98
CA PHE A 1 -11.48 12.86 -13.41
C PHE A 1 -10.33 11.88 -13.40
N ALA A 2 -10.15 11.13 -12.31
CA ALA A 2 -9.10 10.10 -12.15
C ALA A 2 -9.69 8.85 -11.48
N ALA A 3 -10.95 8.53 -11.80
CA ALA A 3 -11.72 7.45 -11.20
C ALA A 3 -12.30 6.51 -12.27
N SER A 4 -11.59 6.33 -13.39
CA SER A 4 -12.02 5.48 -14.52
C SER A 4 -11.04 4.37 -14.87
N ASP A 5 -10.10 4.03 -14.00
CA ASP A 5 -9.33 2.80 -14.19
C ASP A 5 -10.14 1.61 -13.67
N GLU A 6 -10.63 0.79 -14.59
CA GLU A 6 -11.46 -0.40 -14.38
C GLU A 6 -10.76 -1.53 -13.56
N ARG A 7 -9.57 -1.25 -13.02
CA ARG A 7 -8.76 -2.17 -12.24
C ARG A 7 -8.19 -1.44 -11.01
N PRO A 8 -8.98 -1.27 -9.94
CA PRO A 8 -8.54 -0.60 -8.72
C PRO A 8 -7.33 -1.27 -8.05
N ARG A 9 -6.95 -2.48 -8.50
CA ARG A 9 -5.85 -3.30 -7.95
C ARG A 9 -4.72 -3.54 -8.96
N GLN A 10 -4.63 -2.74 -10.02
CA GLN A 10 -3.62 -2.94 -11.07
C GLN A 10 -2.17 -2.88 -10.57
N PHE A 11 -1.94 -2.26 -9.41
CA PHE A 11 -0.62 -2.11 -8.80
C PHE A 11 -0.37 -3.09 -7.65
N LEU A 12 -1.30 -4.02 -7.40
CA LEU A 12 -1.16 -5.05 -6.38
C LEU A 12 -0.68 -6.35 -7.01
N ASN A 13 0.50 -6.80 -6.59
CA ASN A 13 1.06 -8.11 -6.97
C ASN A 13 1.01 -9.10 -5.80
N MET A 14 -0.08 -9.07 -5.04
CA MET A 14 -0.34 -9.98 -3.92
C MET A 14 -1.84 -10.36 -3.80
N PRO A 15 -2.17 -11.51 -3.18
CA PRO A 15 -3.55 -11.89 -2.88
C PRO A 15 -4.24 -10.92 -1.90
N GLU A 16 -5.58 -10.90 -1.93
CA GLU A 16 -6.39 -10.04 -1.05
C GLU A 16 -6.16 -10.37 0.43
N GLU A 17 -6.04 -11.64 0.79
CA GLU A 17 -5.84 -12.07 2.17
C GLU A 17 -4.52 -11.52 2.74
N GLU A 18 -3.48 -11.51 1.91
CA GLU A 18 -2.18 -10.94 2.29
C GLU A 18 -2.27 -9.42 2.46
N LEU A 19 -2.93 -8.73 1.52
CA LEU A 19 -3.17 -7.29 1.62
C LEU A 19 -3.93 -6.95 2.90
N GLN A 20 -4.96 -7.70 3.26
CA GLN A 20 -5.72 -7.46 4.50
C GLN A 20 -4.84 -7.61 5.75
N MET A 21 -3.91 -8.57 5.78
CA MET A 21 -2.96 -8.71 6.87
C MET A 21 -2.01 -7.50 6.98
N VAL A 22 -1.53 -6.99 5.84
CA VAL A 22 -0.70 -5.78 5.77
C VAL A 22 -1.50 -4.56 6.28
N LEU A 23 -2.72 -4.36 5.79
CA LEU A 23 -3.55 -3.19 6.13
C LEU A 23 -3.91 -3.12 7.62
N VAL A 24 -3.96 -4.24 8.33
CA VAL A 24 -4.17 -4.29 9.80
C VAL A 24 -2.95 -3.78 10.57
N GLN A 25 -1.74 -3.95 10.02
CA GLN A 25 -0.49 -3.52 10.66
C GLN A 25 -0.21 -2.02 10.47
N VAL A 26 -0.71 -1.44 9.37
CA VAL A 26 -0.51 -0.03 9.02
C VAL A 26 -1.28 0.89 9.96
N LYS A 27 -0.58 1.85 10.56
CA LYS A 27 -1.19 2.83 11.48
C LYS A 27 -1.62 4.11 10.78
N ASP A 28 -0.84 4.56 9.80
CA ASP A 28 -1.18 5.77 9.05
C ASP A 28 -2.40 5.53 8.13
N LEU A 29 -3.44 6.34 8.30
CA LEU A 29 -4.71 6.18 7.59
C LEU A 29 -4.59 6.52 6.11
N SER A 30 -3.75 7.49 5.75
CA SER A 30 -3.53 7.89 4.36
C SER A 30 -2.78 6.80 3.62
N LEU A 31 -1.72 6.25 4.20
CA LEU A 31 -1.01 5.10 3.66
C LEU A 31 -1.92 3.87 3.54
N ARG A 32 -2.71 3.56 4.58
CA ARG A 32 -3.66 2.44 4.53
C ARG A 32 -4.69 2.61 3.42
N HIS A 33 -5.08 3.84 3.10
CA HIS A 33 -6.00 4.10 2.00
C HIS A 33 -5.34 3.88 0.64
N THR A 34 -4.14 4.41 0.41
CA THR A 34 -3.46 4.26 -0.88
C THR A 34 -2.99 2.83 -1.14
N LEU A 35 -2.59 2.11 -0.09
CA LEU A 35 -2.19 0.70 -0.19
C LEU A 35 -3.31 -0.21 -0.68
N GLN A 36 -4.58 0.12 -0.46
CA GLN A 36 -5.72 -0.64 -1.02
C GLN A 36 -5.74 -0.64 -2.55
N PHE A 37 -5.04 0.32 -3.17
CA PHE A 37 -4.88 0.43 -4.62
C PHE A 37 -3.50 -0.02 -5.10
N GLY A 38 -2.66 -0.54 -4.19
CA GLY A 38 -1.29 -0.94 -4.48
C GLY A 38 -0.31 0.22 -4.63
N ILE A 39 -0.58 1.36 -3.97
CA ILE A 39 0.29 2.54 -4.00
C ILE A 39 0.89 2.80 -2.61
N GLY A 40 2.22 2.71 -2.52
CA GLY A 40 3.00 3.07 -1.35
C GLY A 40 3.19 4.59 -1.23
N LEU A 41 3.03 5.13 -0.02
CA LEU A 41 3.36 6.52 0.28
C LEU A 41 4.52 6.59 1.27
N HIS A 42 5.53 7.39 0.95
CA HIS A 42 6.67 7.66 1.83
C HIS A 42 6.76 9.15 2.10
N HIS A 43 6.28 9.57 3.27
CA HIS A 43 6.34 10.98 3.69
C HIS A 43 6.97 11.11 5.08
N ALA A 44 7.43 12.32 5.44
CA ALA A 44 8.19 12.58 6.66
C ALA A 44 7.41 12.32 7.97
N GLY A 45 6.08 12.31 7.91
CA GLY A 45 5.21 12.02 9.05
C GLY A 45 4.95 10.53 9.29
N LEU A 46 5.42 9.66 8.38
CA LEU A 46 5.21 8.22 8.50
C LEU A 46 6.08 7.65 9.61
N ASN A 47 5.51 6.80 10.47
CA ASN A 47 6.28 6.14 11.52
C ASN A 47 7.25 5.10 10.93
N ASP A 48 8.29 4.74 11.68
CA ASP A 48 9.36 3.87 11.17
C ASP A 48 8.87 2.48 10.76
N LYS A 49 7.82 1.95 11.43
CA LYS A 49 7.26 0.63 11.10
C LYS A 49 6.52 0.65 9.76
N ASP A 50 5.65 1.63 9.57
CA ASP A 50 4.91 1.80 8.32
C ASP A 50 5.87 2.10 7.16
N ARG A 51 6.93 2.87 7.41
CA ARG A 51 7.98 3.15 6.42
C ARG A 51 8.70 1.88 5.97
N ALA A 52 9.20 1.09 6.91
CA ALA A 52 9.91 -0.15 6.61
C ALA A 52 9.01 -1.14 5.83
N LEU A 53 7.73 -1.22 6.21
CA LEU A 53 6.75 -2.07 5.54
C LEU A 53 6.53 -1.65 4.08
N VAL A 54 6.40 -0.36 3.80
CA VAL A 54 6.24 0.16 2.44
C VAL A 54 7.49 -0.07 1.61
N GLU A 55 8.67 0.19 2.16
CA GLU A 55 9.95 -0.04 1.49
C GLU A 55 10.14 -1.53 1.14
N GLU A 56 9.78 -2.45 2.05
CA GLU A 56 9.83 -3.89 1.80
C GLU A 56 8.85 -4.31 0.70
N MET A 57 7.60 -3.86 0.77
CA MET A 57 6.59 -4.20 -0.25
C MET A 57 6.97 -3.66 -1.62
N PHE A 58 7.48 -2.43 -1.70
CA PHE A 58 7.96 -1.84 -2.95
C PHE A 58 9.18 -2.58 -3.49
N GLY A 59 10.18 -2.86 -2.64
CA GLY A 59 11.38 -3.61 -3.01
C GLY A 59 11.10 -5.03 -3.51
N ASN A 60 10.02 -5.65 -3.02
CA ASN A 60 9.54 -6.96 -3.45
C ASN A 60 8.55 -6.91 -4.63
N ASN A 61 8.35 -5.74 -5.26
CA ASN A 61 7.37 -5.49 -6.32
C ASN A 61 5.93 -5.90 -5.95
N ARG A 62 5.56 -5.86 -4.66
CA ARG A 62 4.19 -6.16 -4.18
C ARG A 62 3.24 -4.99 -4.45
N ILE A 63 3.78 -3.77 -4.44
CA ILE A 63 3.10 -2.49 -4.66
C ILE A 63 3.99 -1.57 -5.51
N GLN A 64 3.43 -0.47 -6.01
CA GLN A 64 4.13 0.60 -6.72
C GLN A 64 4.31 1.86 -5.87
#